data_AF-A0A970WCG2-F1
#
_entry.id   AF-A0A970WCG2-F1
#
_cell.length_a   1.000
_cell.length_b   1.000
_cell.length_c   1.000
_cell.angle_alpha   90.00
_cell.angle_beta   90.00
_cell.angle_gamma   90.00
#
_symmetry.space_group_name_H-M   'P 1'
#
loop_
_entity.id
_entity.type
_entity.pdbx_description
1 polymer ?
#
loop_
_entity_poly.entity_id
_entity_poly.type
_entity_poly.pdbx_seq_one_letter_code
_entity_poly.pdbx_strand_id
1 'polypeptide(L)'
;MPRTVLFAWELGGGLGHLAPVVPLFAGLRERGYRVVLAARDVSRARPLLGGCGIELLQAPIKTNKAGERVDPLRSFAHILFNCGLADFEESAALAEAWRTLFSSVQPDLVVCDHAPVAPIAAALQRGGRVLSDNVS
;
A
#
# COMPACT_ATOMS: atom_id res chain seq x y z
N MET A 1 19.44 15.54 -1.82
CA MET A 1 19.16 14.09 -1.84
C MET A 1 17.90 13.85 -2.64
N PRO A 2 17.80 12.77 -3.44
CA PRO A 2 16.58 12.47 -4.18
C PRO A 2 15.43 12.18 -3.19
N ARG A 3 14.29 12.84 -3.37
CA ARG A 3 13.10 12.58 -2.55
C ARG A 3 12.43 11.29 -3.01
N THR A 4 12.15 10.40 -2.07
CA THR A 4 11.52 9.10 -2.30
C THR A 4 10.06 9.16 -1.90
N VAL A 5 9.16 8.78 -2.81
CA VAL A 5 7.73 8.66 -2.56
C VAL A 5 7.36 7.18 -2.66
N LEU A 6 6.74 6.66 -1.61
CA LEU A 6 6.17 5.32 -1.60
C LEU A 6 4.65 5.39 -1.69
N PHE A 7 4.09 4.65 -2.65
CA PHE A 7 2.65 4.42 -2.77
C PHE A 7 2.31 3.05 -2.21
N ALA A 8 1.47 3.01 -1.18
CA ALA A 8 0.98 1.78 -0.55
C ALA A 8 -0.41 1.45 -1.07
N TRP A 9 -0.59 0.20 -1.54
CA TRP A 9 -1.84 -0.30 -2.12
C TRP A 9 -2.11 -1.75 -1.69
N GLU A 10 -2.90 -1.95 -0.62
CA GLU A 10 -3.08 -3.25 0.06
C GLU A 10 -4.33 -4.03 -0.35
N LEU A 11 -5.44 -3.31 -0.54
CA LEU A 11 -6.75 -3.93 -0.80
C LEU A 11 -6.98 -4.18 -2.28
N GLY A 12 -6.13 -3.62 -3.15
CA GLY A 12 -6.20 -3.67 -4.60
C GLY A 12 -6.41 -5.07 -5.19
N GLY A 13 -7.65 -5.38 -5.55
CA GLY A 13 -8.04 -6.58 -6.30
C GLY A 13 -8.40 -6.30 -7.76
N GLY A 14 -8.55 -5.01 -8.12
CA GLY A 14 -8.86 -4.54 -9.48
C GLY A 14 -8.04 -3.31 -9.82
N LEU A 15 -7.77 -3.08 -11.11
CA LEU A 15 -6.88 -2.01 -11.60
C LEU A 15 -7.47 -0.59 -11.46
N GLY A 16 -8.72 -0.46 -10.98
CA GLY A 16 -9.51 0.78 -11.00
C GLY A 16 -8.90 1.94 -10.20
N HIS A 17 -8.19 1.65 -9.12
CA HIS A 17 -7.52 2.68 -8.30
C HIS A 17 -6.07 2.93 -8.74
N LEU A 18 -5.42 1.91 -9.31
CA LEU A 18 -4.04 2.02 -9.76
C LEU A 18 -3.92 2.78 -11.09
N ALA A 19 -4.82 2.54 -12.05
CA ALA A 19 -4.71 3.16 -13.38
C ALA A 19 -4.79 4.70 -13.36
N PRO A 20 -5.68 5.35 -12.58
CA PRO A 20 -5.74 6.81 -12.50
C PRO A 20 -4.51 7.47 -11.88
N VAL A 21 -3.76 6.75 -11.04
CA VAL A 21 -2.56 7.29 -10.37
C VAL A 21 -1.27 7.07 -11.16
N VAL A 22 -1.28 6.27 -12.23
CA VAL A 22 -0.09 6.07 -13.08
C VAL A 22 0.49 7.38 -13.65
N PRO A 23 -0.32 8.33 -14.18
CA PRO A 23 0.19 9.61 -14.65
C PRO A 23 0.88 10.42 -13.56
N LEU A 24 0.42 10.32 -12.31
CA LEU A 24 1.09 10.96 -11.16
C LEU A 24 2.49 10.38 -10.95
N PHE A 25 2.66 9.06 -11.07
CA PHE A 25 3.97 8.42 -10.94
C PHE A 25 4.94 8.92 -12.02
N ALA A 26 4.49 8.98 -13.28
CA ALA A 26 5.28 9.52 -14.37
C ALA A 26 5.71 10.96 -14.10
N GLY A 27 4.78 11.83 -13.69
CA GLY A 27 5.09 13.22 -13.36
C GLY A 27 6.05 13.39 -12.18
N LEU A 28 5.99 12.52 -11.17
CA LEU A 28 6.97 12.50 -10.07
C LEU A 28 8.35 12.06 -10.55
N ARG A 29 8.43 11.03 -11.39
CA ARG A 29 9.69 10.55 -11.98
C ARG A 29 10.36 11.62 -12.85
N GLU A 30 9.60 12.32 -13.70
CA GLU A 30 10.11 13.44 -14.51
C GLU A 30 10.71 14.57 -13.67
N ARG A 31 10.19 14.78 -12.46
CA ARG A 31 10.71 15.76 -11.49
C ARG A 31 11.91 15.24 -10.68
N GLY A 32 12.42 14.04 -11.00
CA GLY A 32 13.59 13.45 -10.35
C GLY A 32 13.31 12.74 -9.02
N TYR A 33 12.03 12.46 -8.70
CA TYR A 33 11.70 11.67 -7.51
C TYR A 33 11.95 10.18 -7.76
N ARG A 34 12.37 9.47 -6.71
CA ARG A 34 12.31 8.01 -6.68
C ARG A 34 10.89 7.62 -6.29
N VAL A 35 10.24 6.80 -7.12
CA VAL A 35 8.86 6.36 -6.91
C VAL A 35 8.85 4.86 -6.73
N VAL A 36 8.29 4.42 -5.60
CA VAL A 36 8.15 3.01 -5.23
C VAL A 36 6.68 2.70 -5.05
N LEU A 37 6.18 1.67 -5.72
CA LEU A 37 4.83 1.14 -5.54
C LEU A 37 4.91 -0.16 -4.74
N ALA A 38 4.31 -0.19 -3.56
CA ALA A 38 4.06 -1.41 -2.81
C ALA A 38 2.61 -1.87 -3.10
N ALA A 39 2.47 -2.91 -3.94
CA ALA A 39 1.18 -3.37 -4.44
C ALA A 39 0.81 -4.77 -3.90
N ARG A 40 -0.49 -4.99 -3.67
CA ARG A 40 -1.05 -6.31 -3.35
C ARG A 40 -0.74 -7.37 -4.40
N ASP A 41 -0.96 -7.06 -5.67
CA ASP A 41 -0.75 -7.98 -6.79
C ASP A 41 0.23 -7.34 -7.78
N VAL A 42 1.50 -7.68 -7.61
CA VAL A 42 2.59 -7.18 -8.46
C VAL A 42 2.46 -7.63 -9.92
N SER A 43 1.84 -8.80 -10.17
CA SER A 43 1.64 -9.31 -11.53
C SER A 43 0.64 -8.46 -12.31
N ARG A 44 -0.40 -7.98 -11.62
CA ARG A 44 -1.42 -7.08 -12.18
C ARG A 44 -0.96 -5.63 -12.25
N ALA A 45 -0.14 -5.18 -11.30
CA ALA A 45 0.38 -3.82 -11.29
C ALA A 45 1.40 -3.59 -12.41
N ARG A 46 2.31 -4.55 -12.64
CA ARG A 46 3.46 -4.39 -13.54
C ARG A 46 3.13 -3.89 -14.96
N PRO A 47 2.10 -4.42 -15.67
CA PRO A 47 1.76 -3.95 -17.01
C PRO A 47 1.35 -2.48 -17.08
N LEU A 48 0.76 -1.93 -16.00
CA LEU A 48 0.33 -0.53 -15.95
C LEU A 48 1.48 0.45 -15.75
N LEU A 49 2.61 -0.01 -15.24
CA LEU A 49 3.75 0.86 -14.94
C LEU A 49 4.57 1.24 -16.18
N GLY A 50 4.27 0.68 -17.35
CA GLY A 50 4.69 1.20 -18.66
C GLY A 50 6.19 1.44 -18.87
N GLY A 51 7.07 0.83 -18.07
CA GLY A 51 8.51 1.11 -18.12
C GLY A 51 8.94 2.47 -17.54
N CYS A 52 8.08 3.16 -16.79
CA CYS A 52 8.30 4.50 -16.24
C CYS A 52 9.40 4.59 -15.15
N GLY A 53 10.23 3.56 -14.97
CA GLY A 53 11.27 3.51 -13.93
C GLY A 53 10.69 3.52 -12.51
N ILE A 54 9.49 2.99 -12.33
CA ILE A 54 8.82 2.84 -11.04
C ILE A 54 9.29 1.53 -10.41
N GLU A 55 9.79 1.58 -9.18
CA GLU A 55 10.16 0.39 -8.43
C GLU A 55 8.88 -0.29 -7.91
N LEU A 56 8.78 -1.61 -8.08
CA LEU A 56 7.61 -2.38 -7.69
C LEU A 56 7.98 -3.35 -6.57
N LEU A 57 7.28 -3.26 -5.45
CA LEU A 57 7.40 -4.12 -4.28
C LEU A 57 6.05 -4.77 -3.97
N GLN A 58 6.11 -5.92 -3.30
CA GLN A 58 4.92 -6.57 -2.73
C GLN A 58 4.50 -5.82 -1.47
N ALA A 59 3.22 -5.44 -1.37
CA ALA A 59 2.64 -4.93 -0.13
C ALA A 59 2.48 -6.07 0.90
N PRO A 60 2.78 -5.82 2.19
CA PRO A 60 2.36 -6.69 3.28
C PRO A 60 0.84 -6.86 3.30
N ILE A 61 0.39 -8.10 3.20
CA ILE A 61 -1.03 -8.46 3.19
C ILE A 61 -1.25 -9.74 3.98
N LYS A 62 -2.45 -9.89 4.55
CA LYS A 62 -2.93 -11.16 5.06
C LYS A 62 -3.05 -12.17 3.90
N THR A 63 -2.29 -13.28 3.97
CA THR A 63 -2.28 -14.33 2.95
C THR A 63 -2.93 -15.64 3.40
N ASN A 64 -3.09 -15.85 4.72
CA ASN A 64 -3.78 -17.02 5.24
C ASN A 64 -5.27 -16.97 4.84
N LYS A 65 -5.75 -18.09 4.31
CA LYS A 65 -7.19 -18.34 4.14
C LYS A 65 -7.81 -19.06 5.33
N ALA A 66 -6.97 -19.48 6.28
CA ALA A 66 -7.39 -20.18 7.48
C ALA A 66 -7.90 -19.16 8.50
N GLY A 67 -9.19 -19.26 8.85
CA GLY A 67 -9.88 -18.35 9.76
C GLY A 67 -11.30 -18.08 9.29
N GLU A 68 -12.11 -17.47 10.16
CA GLU A 68 -13.41 -16.93 9.75
C GLU A 68 -13.18 -15.87 8.67
N ARG A 69 -13.91 -16.00 7.56
CA ARG A 69 -13.95 -15.00 6.50
C ARG A 69 -15.38 -14.54 6.38
N VAL A 70 -15.59 -13.24 6.35
CA VAL A 70 -16.93 -12.69 6.15
C VAL A 70 -17.25 -12.69 4.65
N ASP A 71 -18.29 -13.44 4.28
CA ASP A 71 -18.86 -13.52 2.94
C ASP A 71 -20.39 -13.71 3.06
N PRO A 72 -21.25 -12.90 2.41
CA PRO A 72 -20.94 -11.79 1.51
C PRO A 72 -20.35 -10.55 2.20
N LEU A 73 -19.54 -9.79 1.46
CA LEU A 73 -19.11 -8.45 1.84
C LEU A 73 -20.31 -7.49 1.77
N ARG A 74 -20.76 -6.96 2.91
CA ARG A 74 -21.91 -6.04 3.01
C ARG A 74 -21.53 -4.65 3.48
N SER A 75 -20.29 -4.46 3.93
CA SER A 75 -19.79 -3.20 4.45
C SER A 75 -18.27 -3.13 4.33
N PHE A 76 -17.71 -1.93 4.42
CA PHE A 76 -16.26 -1.73 4.48
C PHE A 76 -15.62 -2.43 5.69
N ALA A 77 -16.34 -2.55 6.81
CA ALA A 77 -15.87 -3.29 7.98
C ALA A 77 -15.61 -4.77 7.68
N HIS A 78 -16.40 -5.41 6.80
CA HIS A 78 -16.14 -6.80 6.37
C HIS A 78 -14.82 -6.91 5.58
N ILE A 79 -14.45 -5.86 4.83
CA ILE A 79 -13.19 -5.79 4.11
C ILE A 79 -12.04 -5.68 5.11
N LEU A 80 -12.13 -4.75 6.07
CA LEU A 80 -11.12 -4.58 7.11
C LEU A 80 -10.92 -5.87 7.93
N PHE A 81 -12.02 -6.54 8.31
CA PHE A 81 -11.97 -7.83 9.01
C PHE A 81 -11.17 -8.86 8.21
N ASN A 82 -11.48 -9.03 6.93
CA ASN A 82 -10.81 -9.98 6.06
C ASN A 82 -9.35 -9.59 5.74
N CYS A 83 -8.91 -8.38 6.09
CA CYS A 83 -7.54 -7.90 5.89
C CYS A 83 -6.66 -8.02 7.14
N GLY A 84 -7.17 -8.61 8.22
CA GLY A 84 -6.41 -8.86 9.44
C GLY A 84 -6.48 -7.72 10.46
N LEU A 85 -7.40 -6.76 10.29
CA LEU A 85 -7.64 -5.70 11.28
C LEU A 85 -8.60 -6.10 12.40
N ALA A 86 -9.19 -7.30 12.33
CA ALA A 86 -10.06 -7.83 13.38
C ALA A 86 -9.31 -8.56 14.49
N ASP A 87 -8.08 -8.96 14.24
CA ASP A 87 -7.22 -9.65 15.19
C ASP A 87 -5.99 -8.80 15.49
N PHE A 88 -5.67 -8.67 16.78
CA PHE A 88 -4.58 -7.81 17.22
C PHE A 88 -3.22 -8.32 16.71
N GLU A 89 -2.96 -9.62 16.83
CA GLU A 89 -1.67 -10.22 16.46
C GLU A 89 -1.46 -10.16 14.94
N GLU A 90 -2.51 -10.43 14.15
CA GLU A 90 -2.45 -10.28 12.69
C GLU A 90 -2.17 -8.82 12.30
N SER A 91 -2.89 -7.87 12.90
CA SER A 91 -2.71 -6.44 12.60
C SER A 91 -1.30 -5.94 13.01
N ALA A 92 -0.77 -6.41 14.15
CA ALA A 92 0.55 -6.05 14.64
C ALA A 92 1.65 -6.59 13.71
N ALA A 93 1.53 -7.86 13.28
CA ALA A 93 2.47 -8.47 12.35
C ALA A 93 2.48 -7.74 10.99
N LEU A 94 1.31 -7.37 10.45
CA LEU A 94 1.23 -6.60 9.21
C LEU A 94 1.82 -5.19 9.37
N ALA A 95 1.57 -4.53 10.50
CA ALA A 95 2.15 -3.22 10.78
C ALA A 95 3.68 -3.28 10.92
N GLU A 96 4.22 -4.34 11.54
CA GLU A 96 5.68 -4.57 11.62
C GLU A 96 6.30 -4.81 10.23
N ALA A 97 5.65 -5.61 9.39
CA ALA A 97 6.10 -5.84 8.01
C ALA A 97 6.14 -4.54 7.21
N TRP A 98 5.12 -3.68 7.35
CA TRP A 98 5.11 -2.35 6.73
C TRP A 98 6.23 -1.46 7.23
N ARG A 99 6.46 -1.41 8.55
CA ARG A 99 7.56 -0.64 9.13
C ARG A 99 8.92 -1.09 8.58
N THR A 100 9.11 -2.40 8.44
CA THR A 100 10.33 -2.98 7.86
C THR A 100 10.50 -2.56 6.40
N LEU A 101 9.42 -2.57 5.62
CA LEU A 101 9.41 -2.10 4.23
C LEU A 101 9.71 -0.59 4.14
N PHE A 102 9.13 0.23 5.02
CA PHE A 102 9.45 1.65 5.09
C PHE A 102 10.92 1.89 5.48
N SER A 103 11.46 1.10 6.41
CA SER A 103 12.87 1.20 6.79
C SER A 103 13.83 0.80 5.67
N SER A 104 13.47 -0.15 4.80
CA SER A 104 14.29 -0.53 3.65
C SER A 104 14.21 0.48 2.51
N VAL A 105 13.05 1.11 2.30
CA VAL A 105 12.85 2.10 1.24
C VAL A 105 13.30 3.50 1.65
N GLN A 106 13.15 3.85 2.93
CA GLN A 106 13.36 5.17 3.51
C GLN A 106 12.58 6.28 2.77
N PRO A 107 11.23 6.21 2.69
CA PRO A 107 10.44 7.20 1.97
C PRO A 107 10.36 8.54 2.74
N ASP A 108 10.40 9.65 2.01
CA ASP A 108 10.12 11.00 2.53
C ASP A 108 8.61 11.26 2.66
N LEU A 109 7.82 10.57 1.82
CA LEU A 109 6.37 10.66 1.76
C LEU A 109 5.78 9.27 1.49
N VAL A 110 4.80 8.88 2.30
CA VAL A 110 3.98 7.69 2.05
C VAL A 110 2.58 8.15 1.62
N VAL A 111 2.14 7.67 0.46
CA VAL A 111 0.77 7.86 -0.03
C VAL A 111 0.02 6.53 0.11
N CYS A 112 -1.02 6.52 0.92
CA CYS A 112 -1.87 5.37 1.15
C CYS A 112 -3.15 5.50 0.33
N ASP A 113 -3.36 4.58 -0.60
CA ASP A 113 -4.59 4.45 -1.38
C ASP A 113 -5.08 3.01 -1.20
N HIS A 114 -6.32 2.83 -0.72
CA HIS A 114 -6.85 1.49 -0.43
C HIS A 114 -5.88 0.61 0.37
N ALA A 115 -5.23 1.21 1.38
CA ALA A 115 -4.19 0.60 2.19
C ALA A 115 -4.46 0.89 3.66
N PRO A 116 -5.35 0.13 4.33
CA PRO A 116 -5.78 0.45 5.69
C PRO A 116 -4.73 0.19 6.77
N VAL A 117 -3.73 -0.69 6.54
CA VAL A 117 -2.70 -1.00 7.55
C VAL A 117 -1.49 -0.06 7.45
N ALA A 118 -1.10 0.35 6.24
CA ALA A 118 0.02 1.25 5.95
C ALA A 118 -0.02 2.57 6.74
N PRO A 119 -1.14 3.30 6.86
CA PRO A 119 -1.18 4.54 7.63
C PRO A 119 -1.00 4.29 9.13
N ILE A 120 -1.47 3.14 9.66
CA ILE A 120 -1.23 2.75 11.06
C ILE A 120 0.27 2.55 11.29
N ALA A 121 0.92 1.79 10.40
CA ALA A 121 2.36 1.55 10.45
C ALA A 121 3.19 2.83 10.31
N ALA A 122 2.76 3.75 9.43
CA ALA A 122 3.43 5.01 9.17
C ALA A 122 3.27 6.01 10.32
N ALA A 123 2.09 6.07 10.96
CA ALA A 123 1.85 6.92 12.13
C ALA A 123 2.73 6.54 13.33
N LEU A 124 3.12 5.26 13.43
CA LEU A 124 4.05 4.76 14.45
C LEU A 124 5.53 5.07 14.14
N GLN A 125 5.83 5.56 12.93
CA GLN A 125 7.18 5.92 12.51
C GLN A 125 7.41 7.43 12.68
N ARG A 126 8.37 7.82 13.54
CA ARG A 126 8.69 9.24 13.73
C ARG A 126 9.40 9.80 12.49
N GLY A 127 8.84 10.85 11.88
CA GLY A 127 9.51 11.70 10.88
C GLY A 127 8.99 11.61 9.44
N GLY A 128 8.13 10.66 9.10
CA GLY A 128 7.51 10.54 7.77
C GLY A 128 6.24 11.38 7.64
N ARG A 129 5.98 11.95 6.45
CA ARG A 129 4.67 12.55 6.12
C ARG A 129 3.78 11.48 5.49
N VAL A 130 2.53 11.40 5.94
CA VAL A 130 1.54 10.43 5.45
C VAL A 130 0.38 11.18 4.79
N LEU A 131 0.05 10.79 3.57
CA LEU A 131 -1.18 11.21 2.88
C LEU A 131 -2.05 9.97 2.69
N SER A 132 -3.29 9.98 3.18
CA SER A 132 -4.19 8.83 3.08
C SER A 132 -5.52 9.22 2.47
N ASP A 133 -5.97 8.46 1.47
CA ASP A 133 -7.35 8.48 0.99
C ASP A 133 -7.94 7.07 1.11
N ASN A 134 -8.90 6.90 2.01
CA ASN A 134 -9.52 5.61 2.36
C ASN A 134 -11.01 5.57 2.01
N VAL A 135 -11.50 6.52 1.20
CA VAL A 135 -12.93 6.62 0.87
C VAL A 135 -13.16 6.25 -0.59
N SER A 136 -13.75 5.07 -0.82
CA SER A 136 -14.57 4.73 -2.01
C SER A 136 -15.39 3.48 -1.73
#